data_AF-A0A553NLY8-F1
#
_entry.id   AF-A0A553NLY8-F1
#
_cell.length_a   1.000
_cell.length_b   1.000
_cell.length_c   1.000
_cell.angle_alpha   90.00
_cell.angle_beta   90.00
_cell.angle_gamma   90.00
#
_symmetry.space_group_name_H-M   'P 1'
#
loop_
_entity.id
_entity.type
_entity.pdbx_description
1 polymer ?
#
loop_
_entity_poly.entity_id
_entity_poly.type
_entity_poly.pdbx_seq_one_letter_code
_entity_poly.pdbx_strand_id
1 'polypeptide(L)'
;MDLKLEVLISTSIRRRKPWPRFCWLGREKEGVFLLDDNRISEIHLISGRTKKKIPKLQPLLQAVVTMSPSQNGKRPIPRRGLR
;
A
#
# COMPACT_ATOMS: atom_id res chain seq x y z
N MET A 1 11.55 13.41 -25.10
CA MET A 1 12.05 12.80 -23.85
C MET A 1 11.98 11.30 -24.05
N ASP A 2 13.12 10.65 -24.29
CA ASP A 2 13.14 9.19 -24.50
C ASP A 2 13.26 8.49 -23.14
N LEU A 3 12.12 8.01 -22.64
CA LEU A 3 12.03 7.25 -21.40
C LEU A 3 12.25 5.77 -21.70
N LYS A 4 13.43 5.25 -21.32
CA LYS A 4 13.72 3.82 -21.37
C LYS A 4 13.30 3.19 -20.04
N LEU A 5 12.23 2.41 -20.06
CA LEU A 5 11.73 1.67 -18.90
C LEU A 5 12.28 0.24 -18.92
N GLU A 6 12.75 -0.22 -17.77
CA GLU A 6 13.18 -1.60 -17.55
C GLU A 6 12.39 -2.21 -16.40
N VAL A 7 11.93 -3.45 -16.59
CA VAL A 7 11.18 -4.17 -15.55
C VAL A 7 12.18 -4.81 -14.59
N LEU A 8 12.33 -4.22 -13.40
CA LEU A 8 13.22 -4.76 -12.37
C LEU A 8 12.64 -5.99 -11.68
N ILE A 9 11.34 -5.98 -11.37
CA ILE A 9 10.66 -7.05 -10.63
C ILE A 9 9.22 -7.20 -11.13
N SER A 10 8.79 -8.44 -11.35
CA SER A 10 7.40 -8.81 -11.62
C SER A 10 6.91 -9.82 -10.59
N THR A 11 5.71 -9.60 -10.05
CA THR A 11 5.17 -10.39 -8.94
C THR A 11 3.66 -10.49 -9.05
N SER A 12 3.13 -11.69 -8.75
CA SER A 12 1.71 -12.00 -8.81
C SER A 12 1.07 -11.93 -7.43
N ILE A 13 -0.05 -11.22 -7.34
CA ILE A 13 -0.77 -10.98 -6.08
C ILE A 13 -1.94 -11.95 -5.98
N ARG A 14 -1.95 -12.79 -4.94
CA ARG A 14 -3.03 -13.74 -4.68
C ARG A 14 -4.17 -13.10 -3.88
N ARG A 15 -4.74 -11.99 -4.37
CA ARG A 15 -5.97 -11.38 -3.81
C ARG A 15 -7.12 -11.53 -4.80
N ARG A 16 -8.28 -11.97 -4.30
CA ARG A 16 -9.55 -11.89 -5.01
C ARG A 16 -10.11 -10.47 -4.91
N LYS A 17 -11.00 -10.10 -5.85
CA LYS A 17 -11.69 -8.81 -5.88
C LYS A 17 -12.27 -8.43 -4.50
N PRO A 18 -12.33 -7.13 -4.14
CA PRO A 18 -12.01 -5.95 -4.96
C PRO A 18 -10.51 -5.79 -5.23
N TRP A 19 -10.16 -5.12 -6.33
CA TRP A 19 -8.76 -4.90 -6.69
C TRP A 19 -8.11 -3.95 -5.69
N PRO A 20 -7.00 -4.33 -5.05
CA PRO A 20 -6.34 -3.48 -4.07
C PRO A 20 -5.80 -2.21 -4.72
N ARG A 21 -5.95 -1.08 -4.02
CA ARG A 21 -5.16 0.12 -4.34
C ARG A 21 -3.72 -0.08 -3.86
N PHE A 22 -2.77 0.47 -4.61
CA PHE A 22 -1.35 0.39 -4.29
C PHE A 22 -0.85 1.70 -3.67
N CYS A 23 0.03 1.60 -2.68
CA CYS A 23 0.74 2.74 -2.12
C CYS A 23 2.22 2.37 -1.92
N TRP A 24 3.11 3.16 -2.53
CA TRP A 24 4.56 3.07 -2.32
C TRP A 24 4.96 3.97 -1.15
N LEU A 25 5.72 3.42 -0.21
CA LEU A 25 6.36 4.15 0.88
C LEU A 25 7.87 3.95 0.70
N GLY A 26 8.64 5.01 0.56
CA GLY A 26 10.02 4.88 0.06
C GLY A 26 10.99 5.97 0.51
N ARG A 27 11.18 6.15 1.83
CA ARG A 27 12.28 6.97 2.33
C ARG A 27 13.14 6.27 3.37
N GLU A 28 12.54 5.71 4.41
CA GLU A 28 13.27 4.88 5.40
C GLU A 28 13.09 3.38 5.14
N LYS A 29 11.94 2.99 4.57
CA LYS A 29 11.63 1.60 4.29
C LYS A 29 10.87 1.52 2.98
N GLU A 30 11.50 0.95 1.97
CA GLU A 30 10.87 0.66 0.68
C GLU A 30 9.87 -0.47 0.87
N GLY A 31 8.59 -0.14 0.69
CA GLY A 31 7.51 -1.09 0.86
C GLY A 31 6.31 -0.71 0.01
N VAL A 32 5.75 -1.71 -0.67
CA VAL A 32 4.49 -1.59 -1.38
C VAL A 32 3.37 -2.10 -0.47
N PHE A 33 2.35 -1.29 -0.31
CA PHE A 33 1.17 -1.61 0.48
C PHE A 33 -0.03 -1.81 -0.43
N LEU A 34 -0.78 -2.87 -0.15
CA LEU A 34 -2.06 -3.22 -0.76
C LEU A 34 -3.18 -2.80 0.17
N LEU A 35 -4.10 -2.02 -0.37
CA LEU A 35 -5.19 -1.38 0.35
C LEU A 35 -6.51 -1.85 -0.23
N ASP A 36 -7.29 -2.55 0.59
CA ASP A 36 -8.71 -2.79 0.35
C ASP A 36 -9.51 -2.06 1.44
N ASP A 37 -10.82 -1.97 1.25
CA ASP A 37 -11.76 -1.41 2.23
C ASP A 37 -11.65 -2.09 3.60
N ASN A 38 -11.25 -3.37 3.61
CA ASN A 38 -11.20 -4.18 4.82
C ASN A 38 -9.79 -4.35 5.41
N ARG A 39 -8.71 -4.24 4.61
CA ARG A 39 -7.36 -4.67 5.06
C ARG A 39 -6.21 -3.91 4.38
N ILE A 40 -5.24 -3.51 5.19
CA ILE A 40 -3.89 -3.12 4.74
C ILE A 40 -2.93 -4.29 4.87
N SER A 41 -2.23 -4.62 3.79
CA SER A 41 -1.12 -5.58 3.81
C SER A 41 0.09 -5.05 3.06
N GLU A 42 1.28 -5.33 3.55
CA GLU A 42 2.53 -5.06 2.84
C GLU A 42 2.81 -6.26 1.92
N ILE A 43 3.13 -6.01 0.64
CA ILE A 43 3.57 -7.06 -0.29
C ILE A 43 5.10 -7.10 -0.31
N HIS A 44 5.63 -8.31 -0.18
CA HIS A 44 7.05 -8.55 -0.42
C HIS A 44 7.26 -8.72 -1.93
N LEU A 45 7.93 -7.76 -2.57
CA LEU A 45 8.03 -7.68 -4.03
C LEU A 45 8.67 -8.92 -4.65
N ILE A 46 9.70 -9.49 -4.02
CA ILE A 46 10.42 -10.67 -4.54
C ILE A 46 9.58 -11.95 -4.42
N SER A 47 8.82 -12.12 -3.33
CA SER A 47 8.12 -13.38 -3.04
C SER A 47 6.63 -13.34 -3.35
N GLY A 48 6.08 -12.17 -3.64
CA GLY A 48 4.64 -11.93 -3.81
C GLY A 48 3.79 -12.17 -2.55
N ARG A 49 4.42 -12.52 -1.42
CA ARG A 49 3.70 -12.81 -0.17
C ARG A 49 3.24 -11.52 0.49
N THR A 50 2.03 -11.54 1.03
CA THR A 50 1.44 -10.40 1.74
C THR A 50 1.45 -10.63 3.24
N LYS A 51 1.94 -9.65 4.01
CA LYS A 51 1.90 -9.67 5.48
C LYS A 51 0.91 -8.62 5.98
N LYS A 52 -0.05 -9.05 6.83
CA LYS A 52 -0.97 -8.14 7.51
C LYS A 52 -0.19 -7.38 8.58
N LYS A 53 -0.09 -6.06 8.45
CA LYS A 53 0.84 -5.26 9.24
C LYS A 53 0.19 -4.50 10.38
N ILE A 54 -1.07 -4.08 10.26
CA ILE A 54 -1.64 -3.12 11.22
C ILE A 54 -3.06 -3.49 11.62
N PRO A 55 -3.22 -4.38 12.61
CA PRO A 55 -4.55 -4.74 13.09
C PRO A 55 -5.31 -3.56 13.70
N LYS A 56 -4.60 -2.61 14.34
CA LYS A 56 -5.15 -1.39 14.94
C LYS A 56 -5.72 -0.40 13.92
N LEU A 57 -5.28 -0.44 12.67
CA LEU A 57 -5.81 0.44 11.62
C LEU A 57 -7.07 -0.13 10.96
N GLN A 58 -7.36 -1.43 11.13
CA GLN A 58 -8.52 -2.07 10.51
C GLN A 58 -9.86 -1.38 10.80
N PRO A 59 -10.16 -0.95 12.04
CA PRO A 59 -11.42 -0.25 12.32
C PRO A 59 -11.50 1.12 11.64
N LEU A 60 -10.36 1.73 11.35
CA LEU A 60 -10.29 3.06 10.74
C LEU A 60 -10.41 3.01 9.21
N LEU A 61 -10.19 1.84 8.59
CA LEU A 61 -10.12 1.66 7.14
C LEU A 61 -11.40 2.05 6.40
N GLN A 62 -12.57 1.77 6.97
CA GLN A 62 -13.85 2.14 6.38
C GLN A 62 -14.02 3.66 6.19
N ALA A 63 -13.28 4.47 6.95
CA ALA A 63 -13.34 5.93 6.88
C ALA A 63 -12.19 6.55 6.06
N VAL A 64 -11.32 5.74 5.45
CA VAL A 64 -10.12 6.23 4.76
C VAL A 64 -10.38 6.44 3.28
N VAL A 65 -10.56 7.70 2.88
CA VAL A 65 -10.74 8.07 1.47
C VAL A 65 -9.41 7.99 0.73
N THR A 66 -8.34 8.50 1.35
CA THR A 66 -6.99 8.52 0.79
C THR A 66 -5.96 8.22 1.86
N MET A 67 -4.89 7.53 1.47
CA MET A 67 -3.68 7.44 2.27
C MET A 67 -2.56 8.17 1.55
N SER A 68 -1.93 9.09 2.25
CA SER A 68 -0.71 9.73 1.80
C SER A 68 0.48 9.17 2.57
N PRO A 69 1.63 8.94 1.93
CA PRO A 69 2.87 8.69 2.66
C PRO A 69 3.15 9.89 3.58
N SER A 70 3.49 9.61 4.84
CA SER A 70 4.05 10.63 5.74
C SER A 70 5.39 11.11 5.18
N GLN A 71 5.71 12.39 5.39
CA GLN A 71 6.96 13.05 4.95
C GLN A 71 8.23 12.32 5.44
N ASN A 72 8.10 11.50 6.50
CA ASN A 72 9.18 10.68 7.07
C ASN A 72 9.06 9.18 6.77
N GLY A 73 8.13 8.74 5.92
CA GLY A 73 8.06 7.34 5.48
C GLY A 73 7.74 6.31 6.57
N LYS A 74 7.49 6.72 7.82
CA LYS A 74 7.30 5.77 8.94
C LYS A 74 5.95 5.07 8.93
N ARG A 75 4.88 5.76 8.54
CA ARG A 75 3.51 5.21 8.52
C ARG A 75 2.63 5.88 7.47
N PRO A 76 1.73 5.11 6.84
CA PRO A 76 0.64 5.71 6.07
C PRO A 76 -0.33 6.44 7.00
N ILE A 77 -0.71 7.67 6.63
CA ILE A 77 -1.67 8.46 7.40
C ILE A 77 -3.03 8.40 6.69
N PRO A 78 -4.07 7.86 7.33
CA PRO A 78 -5.43 7.96 6.81
C PRO A 78 -5.93 9.39 6.94
N ARG A 79 -6.41 9.99 5.84
CA ARG A 79 -7.12 11.28 5.88
C ARG A 79 -8.62 11.06 5.79
N ARG A 80 -9.38 11.68 6.71
CA ARG A 80 -10.84 11.83 6.58
C ARG A 80 -11.13 12.98 5.62
N GLY A 81 -12.07 12.77 4.70
CA GLY A 81 -12.61 13.86 3.89
C GLY A 81 -13.40 14.83 4.78
N LEU A 82 -13.05 16.12 4.73
CA LEU A 82 -13.93 17.17 5.21
C LEU A 82 -15.08 17.28 4.19
N ARG A 83 -16.32 17.22 4.68
CA ARG A 83 -17.49 17.66 3.92
C ARG A 83 -17.45 19.18 3.77
#